data_AF-A0A2N2S512-F1
#
_entry.id   AF-A0A2N2S512-F1
#
_cell.length_a   1.000
_cell.length_b   1.000
_cell.length_c   1.000
_cell.angle_alpha   90.00
_cell.angle_beta   90.00
_cell.angle_gamma   90.00
#
_symmetry.space_group_name_H-M   'P 1'
#
loop_
_entity.id
_entity.type
_entity.pdbx_description
1 polymer ?
#
loop_
_entity_poly.entity_id
_entity_poly.type
_entity_poly.pdbx_seq_one_letter_code
_entity_poly.pdbx_strand_id
1 'polypeptide(L)' 'MQIHHSIDSLRSARATAGRVAFVPTMGNLHEGHIALMRQAGEHAD' A
#
# COMPACT_ATOMS: atom_id res chain seq x y z
N MET A 1 10.19 -2.73 -2.20
CA MET A 1 9.37 -2.10 -1.14
C MET A 1 9.95 -0.73 -0.82
N GLN A 2 9.15 0.33 -0.94
CA GLN A 2 9.54 1.71 -0.58
C GLN A 2 8.77 2.13 0.67
N ILE A 3 9.41 2.87 1.58
CA ILE A 3 8.78 3.42 2.78
C ILE A 3 8.81 4.94 2.67
N HIS A 4 7.64 5.58 2.72
CA HIS A 4 7.48 7.03 2.60
C HIS A 4 7.05 7.61 3.95
N HIS A 5 7.81 8.60 4.45
CA HIS A 5 7.51 9.28 5.72
C HIS A 5 6.92 10.69 5.54
N SER A 6 6.84 11.18 4.29
CA SER A 6 6.23 12.47 3.96
C SER A 6 5.19 12.31 2.86
N ILE A 7 4.17 13.16 2.90
CA ILE A 7 3.10 13.21 1.90
C ILE A 7 3.67 13.49 0.50
N ASP A 8 4.62 14.42 0.39
CA ASP A 8 5.20 14.79 -0.91
C ASP A 8 5.94 13.62 -1.57
N SER A 9 6.70 12.84 -0.78
CA SER A 9 7.38 11.66 -1.31
C SER A 9 6.41 10.58 -1.79
N LEU A 10 5.31 10.35 -1.05
CA LEU A 10 4.27 9.41 -1.43
C LEU A 10 3.53 9.87 -2.70
N ARG A 11 3.24 11.17 -2.83
CA ARG A 11 2.60 11.75 -4.01
C ARG A 11 3.48 11.61 -5.26
N SER A 12 4.78 11.87 -5.15
CA SER A 12 5.73 11.69 -6.26
C SER A 12 5.79 10.24 -6.72
N ALA A 13 5.82 9.26 -5.81
CA ALA A 13 5.80 7.84 -6.17
C ALA A 13 4.45 7.42 -6.79
N ARG A 14 3.33 7.95 -6.26
CA ARG A 14 1.98 7.67 -6.77
C ARG A 14 1.77 8.23 -8.18
N ALA A 15 2.43 9.32 -8.56
CA ALA A 15 2.25 9.99 -9.84
C ALA A 15 2.66 9.12 -11.05
N THR A 16 3.57 8.17 -10.85
CA THR A 16 4.03 7.24 -11.90
C THR A 16 3.49 5.82 -11.70
N ALA A 17 2.73 5.57 -10.64
CA ALA A 17 2.13 4.27 -10.35
C ALA A 17 0.90 4.02 -11.25
N GLY A 18 0.65 2.75 -11.55
CA GLY A 18 -0.55 2.32 -12.28
C GLY A 18 -1.81 2.34 -11.40
N ARG A 19 -2.64 1.30 -11.52
CA ARG A 19 -3.77 1.10 -10.60
C ARG A 19 -3.20 0.75 -9.23
N VAL A 20 -3.67 1.40 -8.16
CA VAL A 20 -3.16 1.19 -6.79
C VAL A 20 -4.28 0.72 -5.86
N ALA A 21 -4.07 -0.40 -5.18
CA ALA A 21 -4.89 -0.82 -4.05
C ALA A 21 -4.33 -0.27 -2.74
N PHE A 22 -5.20 0.05 -1.78
CA PHE A 22 -4.83 0.70 -0.53
C PHE A 22 -5.36 -0.07 0.68
N VAL A 23 -4.47 -0.40 1.61
CA VAL A 23 -4.79 -1.09 2.86
C VAL A 23 -4.29 -0.23 4.03
N PRO A 24 -5.14 0.63 4.63
CA PRO A 24 -4.76 1.42 5.80
C PRO A 24 -4.69 0.55 7.05
N THR A 25 -3.64 0.69 7.85
CA THR A 25 -3.45 -0.04 9.12
C THR A 25 -2.86 0.89 10.19
N MET A 26 -2.88 0.46 11.45
CA MET A 26 -2.19 1.13 12.55
C MET A 26 -0.84 0.47 12.90
N GLY A 27 -0.36 -0.50 12.10
CA GLY A 27 0.82 -1.30 12.42
C GLY A 27 0.52 -2.56 13.23
N ASN A 28 1.53 -3.11 13.91
CA ASN A 28 1.48 -4.40 14.63
C ASN A 28 0.87 -5.54 13.79
N LEU A 29 1.50 -5.83 12.65
CA LEU A 29 0.95 -6.70 11.61
C LEU A 29 0.87 -8.17 12.05
N HIS A 30 -0.15 -8.86 11.54
CA HIS A 30 -0.45 -10.28 11.79
C HIS A 30 -1.26 -10.83 10.60
N GLU A 31 -1.64 -12.11 10.62
CA GLU A 31 -2.27 -12.80 9.48
C GLU A 31 -3.48 -12.08 8.86
N GLY A 32 -4.30 -11.41 9.67
CA GLY A 32 -5.44 -10.64 9.17
C GLY A 32 -5.03 -9.52 8.21
N HIS A 33 -3.90 -8.85 8.48
CA HIS A 33 -3.34 -7.83 7.58
C HIS A 33 -2.82 -8.46 6.28
N ILE A 34 -2.20 -9.64 6.36
CA ILE A 34 -1.65 -10.33 5.19
C ILE A 34 -2.80 -10.78 4.28
N ALA A 35 -3.93 -11.24 4.84
CA ALA A 35 -5.12 -11.58 4.06
C ALA A 35 -5.65 -10.36 3.26
N LEU A 36 -5.72 -9.18 3.89
CA LEU A 36 -6.11 -7.95 3.21
C LEU A 36 -5.10 -7.55 2.11
N MET A 37 -3.80 -7.71 2.36
CA MET A 37 -2.76 -7.43 1.34
C MET A 37 -2.86 -8.37 0.14
N ARG A 38 -3.15 -9.66 0.37
CA ARG A 38 -3.39 -10.63 -0.71
C ARG A 38 -4.60 -10.22 -1.55
N GLN A 39 -5.74 -9.91 -0.91
CA GLN A 39 -6.93 -9.44 -1.63
C GLN A 39 -6.66 -8.15 -2.39
N ALA A 40 -5.91 -7.20 -1.82
CA ALA A 40 -5.55 -5.96 -2.50
C ALA A 40 -4.74 -6.20 -3.79
N GLY A 41 -3.83 -7.17 -3.78
CA GLY A 41 -3.04 -7.56 -4.96
C GLY A 41 -3.85 -8.19 -6.09
N GLU A 42 -5.10 -8.62 -5.85
CA GLU A 42 -6.00 -9.07 -6.91
C GLU A 42 -6.68 -7.91 -7.65
N HIS A 43 -6.66 -6.69 -7.08
CA HIS A 43 -7.40 -5.53 -7.59
C HIS A 43 -6.50 -4.47 -8.27
N ALA A 44 -5.19 -4.61 -8.16
CA ALA A 44 -4.18 -3.65 -8.63
C ALA A 44 -2.82 -4.34 -8.85
N ASP A 45 -1.95 -3.69 -9.61
CA ASP A 45 -0.59 -4.15 -9.94
C ASP A 45 0.48 -3.39 -9.14
#